data_AF-A0A971P968-F1
#
_entry.id   AF-A0A971P968-F1
#
_cell.length_a   1.000
_cell.length_b   1.000
_cell.length_c   1.000
_cell.angle_alpha   90.00
_cell.angle_beta   90.00
_cell.angle_gamma   90.00
#
_symmetry.space_group_name_H-M   'P 1'
#
loop_
_entity.id
_entity.type
_entity.pdbx_description
1 polymer ?
#
loop_
_entity_poly.entity_id
_entity_poly.type
_entity_poly.pdbx_seq_one_letter_code
_entity_poly.pdbx_strand_id
1 'polypeptide(L)'
;MAKNDCPIIENVQSPRKVRGIPAERAERFRLWLEDIPNTELTEWERLPDFDLYMDQVLTMMDRQLAFYGRNTDERLLTQAMVNNYTKDGLLPRASGKKYSRGHLALLSILCSLKPVLSISDLSVLLENARNGNEDRELYEYFLKAQKEALSEVREILMPRVTEAAGTDSGVSAERIARRKSLTLTALNLAIDARVRVMMAQKIIDMLGKEE
;
A
#
# COMPACT_ATOMS: atom_id res chain seq x y z
N MET A 1 -2.06 -37.59 52.98
CA MET A 1 -2.32 -37.90 51.56
C MET A 1 -3.45 -37.00 51.07
N ALA A 2 -3.12 -35.81 50.57
CA ALA A 2 -4.10 -34.88 50.02
C ALA A 2 -4.26 -35.18 48.52
N LYS A 3 -5.50 -35.46 48.11
CA LYS A 3 -5.88 -35.64 46.71
C LYS A 3 -5.82 -34.28 46.02
N ASN A 4 -4.86 -34.10 45.11
CA ASN A 4 -4.85 -32.99 44.17
C ASN A 4 -5.83 -33.33 43.03
N ASP A 5 -7.09 -32.97 43.21
CA ASP A 5 -8.04 -32.92 42.09
C ASP A 5 -7.81 -31.62 41.32
N CYS A 6 -7.02 -31.70 40.26
CA CYS A 6 -6.85 -30.63 39.30
C CYS A 6 -8.17 -30.45 38.53
N PRO A 7 -8.81 -29.26 38.54
CA PRO A 7 -10.04 -29.07 37.79
C PRO A 7 -9.69 -29.09 36.29
N ILE A 8 -10.23 -30.08 35.58
CA ILE A 8 -10.23 -30.15 34.13
C ILE A 8 -10.96 -28.89 33.64
N ILE A 9 -10.24 -27.96 33.02
CA ILE A 9 -10.83 -26.83 32.30
C ILE A 9 -11.35 -27.38 30.97
N GLU A 10 -12.49 -28.06 31.00
CA GLU A 10 -13.28 -28.37 29.81
C GLU A 10 -14.07 -27.12 29.44
N ASN A 11 -13.43 -26.22 28.69
CA ASN A 11 -14.16 -25.21 27.94
C ASN A 11 -13.52 -25.01 26.57
N VAL A 12 -13.44 -26.10 25.80
CA VAL A 12 -13.24 -26.02 24.35
C VAL A 12 -14.57 -25.55 23.79
N GLN A 13 -14.72 -24.24 23.61
CA GLN A 13 -15.82 -23.67 22.83
C GLN A 13 -15.93 -24.47 21.53
N SER A 14 -17.09 -25.08 21.28
CA SER A 14 -17.35 -25.76 20.01
C SER A 14 -16.96 -24.82 18.87
N PRO A 15 -16.21 -25.30 17.85
CA PRO A 15 -15.68 -24.41 16.82
C PRO A 15 -16.82 -23.65 16.17
N ARG A 16 -16.82 -22.31 16.30
CA ARG A 16 -17.79 -21.43 15.63
C ARG A 16 -17.85 -21.86 14.17
N LYS A 17 -19.03 -22.20 13.64
CA LYS A 17 -19.23 -22.59 12.24
C LYS A 17 -18.47 -21.62 11.34
N VAL A 18 -17.36 -22.08 10.76
CA VAL A 18 -16.51 -21.27 9.90
C VAL A 18 -17.30 -20.99 8.63
N ARG A 19 -17.82 -19.76 8.50
CA ARG A 19 -18.52 -19.32 7.29
C ARG A 19 -17.55 -19.34 6.10
N GLY A 20 -18.00 -19.81 4.94
CA GLY A 20 -17.26 -19.70 3.69
C GLY A 20 -17.03 -18.25 3.28
N ILE A 21 -16.18 -18.04 2.27
CA ILE A 21 -16.01 -16.72 1.64
C ILE A 21 -17.19 -16.51 0.68
N PRO A 22 -17.93 -15.40 0.76
CA PRO A 22 -18.98 -15.14 -0.22
C PRO A 22 -18.37 -15.02 -1.64
N ALA A 23 -18.90 -15.79 -2.59
CA ALA A 23 -18.38 -15.84 -3.97
C ALA A 23 -18.29 -14.45 -4.61
N GLU A 24 -19.30 -13.59 -4.38
CA GLU A 24 -19.31 -12.19 -4.85
C GLU A 24 -18.12 -11.36 -4.33
N ARG A 25 -17.62 -11.64 -3.11
CA ARG A 25 -16.46 -10.93 -2.56
C ARG A 25 -15.16 -11.41 -3.17
N ALA A 26 -15.03 -12.73 -3.37
CA ALA A 26 -13.87 -13.30 -4.02
C ALA A 26 -13.79 -12.87 -5.49
N GLU A 27 -14.93 -12.84 -6.20
CA GLU A 27 -15.00 -12.40 -7.59
C GLU A 27 -14.66 -10.91 -7.74
N ARG A 28 -15.20 -10.05 -6.87
CA ARG A 28 -14.83 -8.62 -6.86
C ARG A 28 -13.33 -8.42 -6.65
N PHE A 29 -12.72 -9.20 -5.75
CA PHE A 29 -11.28 -9.12 -5.54
C PHE A 29 -10.49 -9.64 -6.74
N ARG A 30 -10.98 -10.71 -7.41
CA ARG A 30 -10.40 -11.25 -8.64
C ARG A 30 -10.38 -10.20 -9.75
N LEU A 31 -11.54 -9.56 -10.01
CA LEU A 31 -11.67 -8.49 -11.00
C LEU A 31 -10.75 -7.30 -10.68
N TRP A 32 -10.63 -6.93 -9.41
CA TRP A 32 -9.69 -5.89 -8.99
C TRP A 32 -8.22 -6.28 -9.26
N LEU A 33 -7.83 -7.53 -8.99
CA LEU A 33 -6.50 -8.03 -9.33
C LEU A 33 -6.25 -8.06 -10.84
N GLU A 34 -7.27 -8.32 -11.64
CA GLU A 34 -7.18 -8.27 -13.11
C GLU A 34 -6.98 -6.85 -13.63
N ASP A 35 -7.54 -5.85 -12.93
CA ASP A 35 -7.45 -4.45 -13.31
C ASP A 35 -6.16 -3.76 -12.82
N ILE A 36 -5.36 -4.38 -11.94
CA ILE A 36 -4.07 -3.84 -11.46
C ILE A 36 -3.18 -3.26 -12.58
N PRO A 37 -3.02 -3.91 -13.75
CA PRO A 37 -2.20 -3.36 -14.85
C PRO A 37 -2.74 -2.04 -15.42
N ASN A 38 -4.00 -1.69 -15.17
CA ASN A 38 -4.63 -0.45 -15.62
C ASN A 38 -4.75 0.60 -14.50
N THR A 39 -4.50 0.24 -13.25
CA THR A 39 -4.60 1.15 -12.10
C THR A 39 -3.30 1.91 -11.83
N GLU A 40 -2.52 2.17 -12.88
CA GLU A 40 -1.21 2.81 -12.78
C GLU A 40 -1.35 4.30 -12.43
N LEU A 41 -0.45 4.78 -11.59
CA LEU A 41 -0.25 6.22 -11.44
C LEU A 41 0.13 6.82 -12.79
N THR A 42 -0.23 8.09 -13.00
CA THR A 42 -0.02 8.75 -14.28
C THR A 42 1.47 8.87 -14.60
N GLU A 43 1.89 8.36 -15.76
CA GLU A 43 3.25 8.53 -16.29
C GLU A 43 3.68 10.01 -16.32
N TRP A 44 4.98 10.25 -16.20
CA TRP A 44 5.53 11.62 -16.15
C TRP A 44 5.07 12.50 -17.31
N GLU A 45 5.05 11.95 -18.53
CA GLU A 45 4.66 12.64 -19.76
C GLU A 45 3.19 13.05 -19.76
N ARG A 46 2.36 12.31 -19.03
CA ARG A 46 0.91 12.52 -18.94
C ARG A 46 0.51 13.42 -17.78
N LEU A 47 1.42 13.72 -16.86
CA LEU A 47 1.19 14.76 -15.86
C LEU A 47 1.04 16.13 -16.57
N PRO A 48 0.26 17.08 -16.03
CA PRO A 48 0.17 18.43 -16.62
C PRO A 48 1.54 19.08 -16.81
N ASP A 49 1.73 19.74 -17.95
CA ASP A 49 2.92 20.55 -18.27
C ASP A 49 2.79 22.01 -17.80
N PHE A 50 1.61 22.40 -17.32
CA PHE A 50 1.34 23.69 -16.69
C PHE A 50 1.17 23.54 -15.18
N ASP A 51 1.53 24.58 -14.44
CA ASP A 51 1.40 24.56 -12.98
C ASP A 51 -0.07 24.64 -12.53
N LEU A 52 -0.39 23.89 -11.48
CA LEU A 52 -1.73 23.75 -10.91
C LEU A 52 -1.92 24.58 -9.64
N TYR A 53 -3.13 25.05 -9.40
CA TYR A 53 -3.55 25.56 -8.09
C TYR A 53 -3.84 24.41 -7.11
N MET A 54 -3.81 24.69 -5.80
CA MET A 54 -3.97 23.68 -4.74
C MET A 54 -5.20 22.79 -4.91
N ASP A 55 -6.35 23.36 -5.25
CA ASP A 55 -7.60 22.63 -5.46
C ASP A 55 -7.51 21.64 -6.64
N GLN A 56 -6.82 22.04 -7.71
CA GLN A 56 -6.55 21.20 -8.88
C GLN A 56 -5.58 20.07 -8.53
N VAL A 57 -4.52 20.37 -7.77
CA VAL A 57 -3.59 19.35 -7.24
C VAL A 57 -4.35 18.31 -6.44
N LEU A 58 -5.16 18.74 -5.47
CA LEU A 58 -5.92 17.83 -4.60
C LEU A 58 -6.89 16.98 -5.41
N THR A 59 -7.62 17.56 -6.36
CA THR A 59 -8.56 16.83 -7.23
C THR A 59 -7.86 15.77 -8.06
N MET A 60 -6.68 16.08 -8.60
CA MET A 60 -5.88 15.14 -9.38
C MET A 60 -5.32 14.01 -8.51
N MET A 61 -4.76 14.36 -7.34
CA MET A 61 -4.20 13.40 -6.40
C MET A 61 -5.28 12.48 -5.81
N ASP A 62 -6.50 12.97 -5.58
CA ASP A 62 -7.61 12.14 -5.12
C ASP A 62 -7.92 11.02 -6.13
N ARG A 63 -7.84 11.30 -7.44
CA ARG A 63 -8.03 10.28 -8.50
C ARG A 63 -6.86 9.31 -8.59
N GLN A 64 -5.63 9.83 -8.53
CA GLN A 64 -4.43 9.01 -8.65
C GLN A 64 -4.25 8.08 -7.43
N LEU A 65 -4.51 8.58 -6.23
CA LEU A 65 -4.28 7.84 -4.99
C LEU A 65 -5.44 6.90 -4.64
N ALA A 66 -6.61 7.01 -5.29
CA ALA A 66 -7.75 6.15 -5.03
C ALA A 66 -7.41 4.65 -5.05
N PHE A 67 -6.41 4.25 -5.84
CA PHE A 67 -5.87 2.89 -5.88
C PHE A 67 -5.37 2.38 -4.52
N TYR A 68 -4.80 3.25 -3.68
CA TYR A 68 -4.30 2.92 -2.35
C TYR A 68 -5.38 2.92 -1.26
N GLY A 69 -6.55 3.49 -1.55
CA GLY A 69 -7.67 3.57 -0.60
C GLY A 69 -8.32 2.20 -0.40
N ARG A 70 -8.74 1.90 0.84
CA ARG A 70 -9.58 0.72 1.06
C ARG A 70 -11.04 0.96 0.67
N ASN A 71 -11.45 2.22 0.67
CA ASN A 71 -12.77 2.70 0.32
C ASN A 71 -12.64 3.78 -0.77
N THR A 72 -13.60 3.83 -1.69
CA THR A 72 -13.61 4.78 -2.81
C THR A 72 -13.69 6.25 -2.38
N ASP A 73 -14.14 6.53 -1.16
CA ASP A 73 -14.34 7.89 -0.64
C ASP A 73 -13.21 8.33 0.30
N GLU A 74 -12.14 7.52 0.44
CA GLU A 74 -11.02 7.84 1.32
C GLU A 74 -10.13 8.92 0.69
N ARG A 75 -10.11 10.09 1.33
CA ARG A 75 -9.24 11.20 0.91
C ARG A 75 -7.83 11.02 1.47
N LEU A 76 -6.88 10.69 0.60
CA LEU A 76 -5.51 10.36 0.99
C LEU A 76 -4.55 11.56 1.02
N LEU A 77 -4.96 12.71 0.47
CA LEU A 77 -4.19 13.95 0.52
C LEU A 77 -5.08 15.13 0.92
N THR A 78 -4.56 15.98 1.81
CA THR A 78 -5.20 17.23 2.22
C THR A 78 -4.28 18.42 2.02
N GLN A 79 -4.84 19.63 1.92
CA GLN A 79 -4.06 20.86 1.86
C GLN A 79 -3.09 21.01 3.04
N ALA A 80 -3.51 20.58 4.24
CA ALA A 80 -2.67 20.61 5.43
C ALA A 80 -1.45 19.70 5.26
N MET A 81 -1.61 18.51 4.68
CA MET A 81 -0.50 17.60 4.40
C MET A 81 0.48 18.19 3.38
N VAL A 82 0.00 18.77 2.28
CA VAL A 82 0.86 19.46 1.30
C VAL A 82 1.70 20.53 1.98
N ASN A 83 1.06 21.36 2.81
CA ASN A 83 1.76 22.40 3.56
C ASN A 83 2.77 21.84 4.57
N ASN A 84 2.47 20.71 5.22
CA ASN A 84 3.40 20.06 6.15
C ASN A 84 4.61 19.51 5.40
N TYR A 85 4.42 18.84 4.27
CA TYR A 85 5.54 18.36 3.44
C TYR A 85 6.43 19.51 2.95
N THR A 86 5.86 20.67 2.62
CA THR A 86 6.67 21.86 2.28
C THR A 86 7.43 22.42 3.48
N LYS A 87 6.83 22.40 4.68
CA LYS A 87 7.50 22.86 5.92
C LYS A 87 8.63 21.93 6.34
N ASP A 88 8.42 20.62 6.18
CA ASP A 88 9.38 19.56 6.52
C ASP A 88 10.47 19.38 5.46
N GLY A 89 10.47 20.18 4.38
CA GLY A 89 11.51 20.15 3.33
C GLY A 89 11.36 19.04 2.29
N LEU A 90 10.35 18.17 2.44
CA LEU A 90 10.07 17.06 1.52
C LEU A 90 9.47 17.51 0.18
N LEU A 91 8.87 18.70 0.14
CA LEU A 91 8.27 19.28 -1.05
C LEU A 91 8.81 20.69 -1.28
N PRO A 92 9.24 21.06 -2.50
CA PRO A 92 9.60 22.43 -2.81
C PRO A 92 8.45 23.41 -2.50
N ARG A 93 8.80 24.67 -2.24
CA ARG A 93 7.77 25.72 -2.08
C ARG A 93 7.10 25.98 -3.42
N ALA A 94 5.77 26.09 -3.40
CA ALA A 94 4.99 26.50 -4.55
C ALA A 94 5.44 27.87 -5.08
N SER A 95 5.55 28.00 -6.40
CA SER A 95 5.85 29.27 -7.06
C SER A 95 4.56 30.04 -7.25
N GLY A 96 4.37 31.15 -6.52
CA GLY A 96 3.17 31.97 -6.66
C GLY A 96 1.85 31.23 -6.42
N LYS A 97 1.80 30.30 -5.45
CA LYS A 97 0.67 29.38 -5.16
C LYS A 97 0.39 28.33 -6.22
N LYS A 98 1.33 28.12 -7.15
CA LYS A 98 1.22 27.11 -8.19
C LYS A 98 2.21 25.97 -7.97
N TYR A 99 1.77 24.77 -8.33
CA TYR A 99 2.46 23.50 -8.12
C TYR A 99 2.78 22.89 -9.47
N SER A 100 4.07 22.67 -9.72
CA SER A 100 4.57 22.10 -10.97
C SER A 100 4.40 20.59 -11.04
N ARG A 101 4.69 20.02 -12.21
CA ARG A 101 4.75 18.57 -12.44
C ARG A 101 5.63 17.84 -11.42
N GLY A 102 6.78 18.41 -11.05
CA GLY A 102 7.66 17.85 -10.02
C GLY A 102 6.98 17.73 -8.65
N HIS A 103 6.10 18.67 -8.29
CA HIS A 103 5.33 18.57 -7.04
C HIS A 103 4.36 17.39 -7.08
N LEU A 104 3.71 17.14 -8.22
CA LEU A 104 2.76 16.02 -8.39
C LEU A 104 3.47 14.67 -8.27
N ALA A 105 4.65 14.56 -8.88
CA ALA A 105 5.51 13.39 -8.76
C ALA A 105 5.93 13.11 -7.30
N LEU A 106 6.45 14.14 -6.62
CA LEU A 106 6.85 14.01 -5.21
C LEU A 106 5.66 13.70 -4.29
N LEU A 107 4.50 14.33 -4.50
CA LEU A 107 3.29 14.04 -3.73
C LEU A 107 2.82 12.60 -3.92
N SER A 108 2.93 12.04 -5.13
CA SER A 108 2.62 10.63 -5.39
C SER A 108 3.51 9.69 -4.58
N ILE A 109 4.82 9.94 -4.58
CA ILE A 109 5.80 9.16 -3.81
C ILE A 109 5.50 9.28 -2.31
N LEU A 110 5.34 10.52 -1.81
CA LEU A 110 5.10 10.80 -0.40
C LEU A 110 3.82 10.13 0.09
N CYS A 111 2.71 10.25 -0.63
CA CYS A 111 1.45 9.64 -0.21
C CYS A 111 1.50 8.11 -0.25
N SER A 112 2.27 7.52 -1.18
CA SER A 112 2.49 6.07 -1.22
C SER A 112 3.34 5.57 -0.06
N LEU A 113 4.38 6.31 0.34
CA LEU A 113 5.39 5.81 1.27
C LEU A 113 5.18 6.28 2.73
N LYS A 114 4.48 7.39 2.95
CA LYS A 114 4.19 7.93 4.29
C LYS A 114 3.44 6.98 5.24
N PRO A 115 2.55 6.09 4.78
CA PRO A 115 1.96 5.06 5.64
C PRO A 115 2.98 4.05 6.20
N VAL A 116 4.16 3.97 5.57
CA VAL A 116 5.17 2.95 5.79
C VAL A 116 6.42 3.51 6.47
N LEU A 117 6.79 4.75 6.15
CA LEU A 117 7.99 5.43 6.62
C LEU A 117 7.66 6.70 7.43
N SER A 118 8.58 7.06 8.33
CA SER A 118 8.52 8.32 9.08
C SER A 118 8.84 9.52 8.17
N ILE A 119 8.51 10.75 8.61
CA ILE A 119 8.90 11.97 7.88
C ILE A 119 10.43 12.08 7.80
N SER A 120 11.12 11.73 8.88
CA SER A 120 12.60 11.74 8.94
C SER A 120 13.20 10.76 7.94
N ASP A 121 12.67 9.53 7.90
CA ASP A 121 13.13 8.47 6.99
C ASP A 121 12.93 8.90 5.53
N LEU A 122 11.77 9.49 5.23
CA LEU A 122 11.47 10.02 3.90
C LEU A 122 12.39 11.17 3.51
N SER A 123 12.78 12.03 4.45
CA SER A 123 13.73 13.13 4.18
C SER A 123 15.08 12.56 3.75
N VAL A 124 15.64 11.63 4.53
CA VAL A 124 16.92 10.98 4.21
C VAL A 124 16.86 10.29 2.86
N LEU A 125 15.79 9.53 2.58
CA LEU A 125 15.63 8.84 1.30
C LEU A 125 15.54 9.82 0.12
N LEU A 126 14.67 10.82 0.20
CA LEU A 126 14.44 11.75 -0.91
C LEU A 126 15.65 12.66 -1.13
N GLU A 127 16.35 13.10 -0.08
CA GLU A 127 17.58 13.87 -0.21
C GLU A 127 18.67 13.08 -0.94
N ASN A 128 18.90 11.83 -0.54
CA ASN A 128 19.89 10.97 -1.20
C ASN A 128 19.47 10.61 -2.62
N ALA A 129 18.19 10.31 -2.85
CA ALA A 129 17.70 9.94 -4.17
C ALA A 129 17.69 11.10 -5.17
N ARG A 130 17.55 12.35 -4.70
CA ARG A 130 17.61 13.57 -5.53
C ARG A 130 19.03 14.11 -5.73
N ASN A 131 20.04 13.52 -5.10
CA ASN A 131 21.43 14.00 -5.19
C ASN A 131 22.02 13.75 -6.59
N GLY A 132 21.76 14.67 -7.51
CA GLY A 132 22.19 14.61 -8.92
C GLY A 132 21.14 14.08 -9.90
N ASN A 133 19.95 13.68 -9.44
CA ASN A 133 18.86 13.18 -10.29
C ASN A 133 17.74 14.22 -10.43
N GLU A 134 17.07 14.22 -11.57
CA GLU A 134 15.86 15.03 -11.76
C GLU A 134 14.64 14.39 -11.07
N ASP A 135 13.67 15.21 -10.64
CA ASP A 135 12.41 14.71 -10.04
C ASP A 135 11.69 13.70 -10.98
N ARG A 136 11.92 13.82 -12.30
CA ARG A 136 11.46 12.87 -13.32
C ARG A 136 12.03 11.48 -13.13
N GLU A 137 13.36 11.36 -13.05
CA GLU A 137 14.05 10.07 -12.99
C GLU A 137 13.66 9.30 -11.72
N LEU A 138 13.56 10.02 -10.60
CA LEU A 138 13.08 9.47 -9.34
C LEU A 138 11.64 8.96 -9.45
N TYR A 139 10.77 9.72 -10.12
CA TYR A 139 9.37 9.34 -10.30
C TYR A 139 9.21 8.12 -11.22
N GLU A 140 9.91 8.10 -12.34
CA GLU A 140 9.91 6.97 -13.27
C GLU A 140 10.45 5.69 -12.61
N TYR A 141 11.52 5.81 -11.81
CA TYR A 141 12.01 4.70 -10.99
C TYR A 141 10.94 4.20 -10.01
N PHE A 142 10.27 5.12 -9.30
CA PHE A 142 9.18 4.78 -8.38
C PHE A 142 8.02 4.07 -9.09
N LEU A 143 7.56 4.57 -10.24
CA LEU A 143 6.49 3.96 -11.03
C LEU A 143 6.85 2.53 -11.45
N LYS A 144 8.08 2.34 -11.94
CA LYS A 144 8.58 1.02 -12.33
C LYS A 144 8.61 0.06 -11.14
N ALA A 145 9.20 0.48 -10.02
CA ALA A 145 9.30 -0.35 -8.81
C ALA A 145 7.91 -0.71 -8.24
N GLN A 146 6.97 0.24 -8.25
CA GLN A 146 5.58 0.01 -7.85
C GLN A 146 4.90 -1.04 -8.74
N LYS A 147 5.03 -0.89 -10.07
CA LYS A 147 4.43 -1.81 -11.05
C LYS A 147 4.98 -3.23 -10.90
N GLU A 148 6.29 -3.37 -10.73
CA GLU A 148 6.95 -4.65 -10.48
C GLU A 148 6.44 -5.30 -9.19
N ALA A 149 6.39 -4.54 -8.08
CA ALA A 149 5.91 -5.03 -6.79
C ALA A 149 4.43 -5.45 -6.84
N LEU A 150 3.58 -4.68 -7.53
CA LEU A 150 2.17 -5.02 -7.72
C LEU A 150 2.01 -6.29 -8.55
N SER A 151 2.78 -6.43 -9.64
CA SER A 151 2.77 -7.63 -10.47
C SER A 151 3.20 -8.87 -9.68
N GLU A 152 4.26 -8.78 -8.87
CA GLU A 152 4.73 -9.88 -8.01
C GLU A 152 3.62 -10.35 -7.06
N VAL A 153 2.98 -9.42 -6.35
CA VAL A 153 1.90 -9.74 -5.40
C VAL A 153 0.66 -10.28 -6.13
N ARG A 154 0.34 -9.75 -7.30
CA ARG A 154 -0.78 -10.23 -8.14
C ARG A 154 -0.59 -11.69 -8.52
N GLU A 155 0.59 -12.09 -8.99
CA GLU A 155 0.87 -13.49 -9.39
C GLU A 155 0.74 -14.46 -8.21
N ILE A 156 1.10 -14.03 -6.99
CA ILE A 156 0.91 -14.83 -5.77
C ILE A 156 -0.57 -14.99 -5.42
N LEU A 157 -1.37 -13.94 -5.61
CA LEU A 157 -2.77 -13.88 -5.18
C LEU A 157 -3.74 -14.47 -6.19
N MET A 158 -3.51 -14.27 -7.49
CA MET A 158 -4.46 -14.60 -8.55
C MET A 158 -4.96 -16.05 -8.51
N PRO A 159 -4.11 -17.08 -8.36
CA PRO A 159 -4.57 -18.47 -8.29
C PRO A 159 -5.44 -18.73 -7.05
N ARG A 160 -5.06 -18.17 -5.90
CA ARG A 160 -5.75 -18.35 -4.61
C ARG A 160 -7.12 -17.68 -4.60
N VAL A 161 -7.21 -16.51 -5.21
CA VAL A 161 -8.46 -15.76 -5.31
C VAL A 161 -9.38 -16.39 -6.35
N THR A 162 -8.85 -16.88 -7.46
CA THR A 162 -9.61 -17.61 -8.49
C THR A 162 -10.23 -18.89 -7.91
N GLU A 163 -9.48 -19.66 -7.13
CA GLU A 163 -10.00 -20.83 -6.42
C GLU A 163 -11.12 -20.46 -5.43
N ALA A 164 -10.98 -19.31 -4.75
CA ALA A 164 -11.99 -18.81 -3.82
C ALA A 164 -13.23 -18.22 -4.52
N ALA A 165 -13.10 -17.72 -5.75
CA ALA A 165 -14.20 -17.19 -6.57
C ALA A 165 -14.99 -18.28 -7.30
N GLY A 166 -14.40 -19.47 -7.50
CA GLY A 166 -15.09 -20.65 -8.02
C GLY A 166 -16.31 -21.05 -7.19
N THR A 167 -17.24 -21.81 -7.80
CA THR A 167 -18.53 -22.18 -7.19
C THR A 167 -18.39 -22.77 -5.79
N ASP A 168 -19.30 -22.38 -4.89
CA ASP A 168 -19.43 -22.86 -3.49
C ASP A 168 -19.90 -24.33 -3.38
N SER A 169 -19.71 -25.10 -4.45
CA SER A 169 -20.06 -26.53 -4.58
C SER A 169 -19.13 -27.45 -3.78
N GLY A 170 -18.13 -26.88 -3.08
CA GLY A 170 -17.17 -27.62 -2.29
C GLY A 170 -17.73 -28.10 -0.94
N VAL A 171 -17.24 -29.25 -0.48
CA VAL A 171 -17.58 -29.81 0.84
C VAL A 171 -17.12 -28.83 1.94
N SER A 172 -17.71 -28.92 3.15
CA SER A 172 -17.36 -28.02 4.27
C SER A 172 -15.85 -27.96 4.57
N ALA A 173 -15.10 -29.03 4.32
CA ALA A 173 -13.65 -29.08 4.49
C ALA A 173 -12.90 -28.18 3.47
N GLU A 174 -13.32 -28.18 2.20
CA GLU A 174 -12.72 -27.36 1.15
C GLU A 174 -12.93 -25.87 1.41
N ARG A 175 -14.13 -25.48 1.87
CA ARG A 175 -14.42 -24.08 2.25
C ARG A 175 -13.52 -23.61 3.39
N ILE A 176 -13.28 -24.47 4.38
CA ILE A 176 -12.36 -24.19 5.49
C ILE A 176 -10.93 -24.06 4.98
N ALA A 177 -10.50 -24.96 4.08
CA ALA A 177 -9.16 -24.95 3.50
C ALA A 177 -8.91 -23.67 2.68
N ARG A 178 -9.85 -23.26 1.81
CA ARG A 178 -9.75 -22.01 1.01
C ARG A 178 -9.66 -20.78 1.90
N ARG A 179 -10.53 -20.69 2.93
CA ARG A 179 -10.48 -19.59 3.89
C ARG A 179 -9.16 -19.54 4.66
N LYS A 180 -8.68 -20.70 5.13
CA LYS A 180 -7.38 -20.80 5.81
C LYS A 180 -6.24 -20.39 4.88
N SER A 181 -6.25 -20.84 3.64
CA SER A 181 -5.25 -20.48 2.62
C SER A 181 -5.15 -18.97 2.44
N LEU A 182 -6.26 -18.28 2.18
CA LEU A 182 -6.28 -16.82 2.03
C LEU A 182 -5.90 -16.07 3.32
N THR A 183 -6.29 -16.60 4.48
CA THR A 183 -5.90 -16.03 5.78
C THR A 183 -4.39 -16.10 5.98
N LEU A 184 -3.78 -17.24 5.69
CA LEU A 184 -2.33 -17.42 5.79
C LEU A 184 -1.59 -16.58 4.75
N THR A 185 -2.14 -16.40 3.54
CA THR A 185 -1.57 -15.50 2.55
C THR A 185 -1.57 -14.05 3.00
N ALA A 186 -2.70 -13.56 3.53
CA ALA A 186 -2.78 -12.20 4.06
C ALA A 186 -1.81 -11.99 5.24
N LEU A 187 -1.66 -13.00 6.10
CA LEU A 187 -0.68 -12.98 7.20
C LEU A 187 0.75 -12.90 6.68
N ASN A 188 1.12 -13.73 5.69
CA ASN A 188 2.46 -13.72 5.11
C ASN A 188 2.77 -12.38 4.43
N LEU A 189 1.84 -11.81 3.66
CA LEU A 189 2.02 -10.48 3.07
C LEU A 189 2.28 -9.40 4.12
N ALA A 190 1.57 -9.46 5.25
CA ALA A 190 1.78 -8.50 6.34
C ALA A 190 3.14 -8.69 7.04
N ILE A 191 3.58 -9.93 7.25
CA ILE A 191 4.89 -10.25 7.83
C ILE A 191 6.00 -9.78 6.88
N ASP A 192 5.91 -10.11 5.59
CA ASP A 192 6.88 -9.73 4.57
C ASP A 192 6.97 -8.21 4.45
N ALA A 193 5.83 -7.51 4.43
CA ALA A 193 5.81 -6.05 4.45
C ALA A 193 6.54 -5.51 5.69
N ARG A 194 6.24 -6.03 6.89
CA ARG A 194 6.90 -5.57 8.12
C ARG A 194 8.42 -5.77 8.09
N VAL A 195 8.86 -6.92 7.57
CA VAL A 195 10.29 -7.23 7.43
C VAL A 195 10.94 -6.31 6.41
N ARG A 196 10.35 -6.11 5.23
CA ARG A 196 10.88 -5.19 4.20
C ARG A 196 11.01 -3.77 4.72
N VAL A 197 10.03 -3.29 5.50
CA VAL A 197 10.09 -1.97 6.15
C VAL A 197 11.21 -1.89 7.16
N MET A 198 11.36 -2.92 8.01
CA MET A 198 12.46 -2.97 8.99
C MET A 198 13.83 -2.93 8.30
N MET A 199 14.00 -3.68 7.21
CA MET A 199 15.24 -3.68 6.44
C MET A 199 15.50 -2.34 5.75
N ALA A 200 14.46 -1.72 5.18
CA ALA A 200 14.55 -0.38 4.60
C ALA A 200 14.99 0.65 5.65
N GLN A 201 14.40 0.63 6.85
CA GLN A 201 14.80 1.49 7.96
C GLN A 201 16.26 1.27 8.35
N LYS A 202 16.74 0.02 8.39
CA LYS A 202 18.16 -0.26 8.65
C LYS A 202 19.10 0.29 7.58
N ILE A 203 18.68 0.28 6.30
CA ILE A 203 19.44 0.92 5.23
C ILE A 203 19.44 2.44 5.42
N ILE A 204 18.29 3.03 5.76
CA ILE A 204 18.17 4.47 6.00
C ILE A 204 19.02 4.89 7.20
N ASP A 205 19.03 4.12 8.28
CA ASP A 205 19.89 4.35 9.45
C ASP A 205 21.38 4.40 9.06
N MET A 206 21.81 3.56 8.11
CA MET A 206 23.19 3.58 7.58
C MET A 206 23.48 4.79 6.68
N LEU A 207 22.45 5.38 6.04
CA LEU A 207 22.56 6.53 5.15
C LEU A 207 22.37 7.87 5.88
N GLY A 208 21.75 7.83 7.06
CA GLY A 208 21.64 8.97 7.96
C GLY A 208 23.02 9.44 8.40
N LYS A 209 23.15 10.72 8.78
CA LYS A 209 24.41 11.26 9.29
C LYS A 209 24.82 10.50 10.55
N GLU A 210 26.07 10.07 10.61
CA GLU A 210 26.74 9.75 11.89
C GLU A 210 26.53 10.95 12.84
N GLU A 211 26.04 10.67 14.05
CA GLU A 211 25.99 11.67 15.14
C GLU A 211 27.38 12.22 15.46
#